data_AF-A0A643BZY7-F1
#
_entry.id   AF-A0A643BZY7-F1
#
_cell.length_a   1.000
_cell.length_b   1.000
_cell.length_c   1.000
_cell.angle_alpha   90.00
_cell.angle_beta   90.00
_cell.angle_gamma   90.00
#
_symmetry.space_group_name_H-M   'P 1'
#
loop_
_entity.id
_entity.type
_entity.pdbx_description
1 polymer ?
#
loop_
_entity_poly.entity_id
_entity_poly.type
_entity_poly.pdbx_seq_one_letter_code
_entity_poly.pdbx_strand_id
1 'polypeptide(L)'
;MPRPLMLGKQVRWAWYVGMGRVLTLILLAALASPVLGLRECTRGSAVWCQNVKTASDCGAVQHCLQNVWNKPAVKSLPCDICKDVITAAGDMLKDNATEQEILVYLERTCDWLPKPNMSASCKEIVDSYLPVILDMIKGQMVRDGE
;
A
#
# COMPACT_ATOMS: atom_id res chain seq x y z
N MET A 1 30.29 -40.69 53.60
CA MET A 1 28.96 -40.00 53.55
C MET A 1 29.21 -38.51 53.57
N PRO A 2 28.48 -37.64 52.84
CA PRO A 2 27.78 -37.73 51.55
C PRO A 2 28.63 -36.99 50.46
N ARG A 3 28.29 -36.78 49.17
CA ARG A 3 27.04 -36.36 48.54
C ARG A 3 27.14 -36.55 47.00
N PRO A 4 26.07 -37.02 46.31
CA PRO A 4 26.09 -37.27 44.87
C PRO A 4 25.79 -36.02 44.02
N LEU A 5 26.49 -35.91 42.87
CA LEU A 5 26.29 -34.94 41.78
C LEU A 5 25.09 -35.35 40.91
N MET A 6 23.96 -34.65 41.02
CA MET A 6 22.80 -34.80 40.12
C MET A 6 22.07 -33.46 39.94
N LEU A 7 22.56 -32.57 39.06
CA LEU A 7 21.90 -31.26 38.81
C LEU A 7 21.91 -30.79 37.34
N GLY A 8 21.91 -31.71 36.36
CA GLY A 8 21.94 -31.35 34.92
C GLY A 8 20.65 -31.62 34.13
N LYS A 9 19.93 -32.70 34.43
CA LYS A 9 18.78 -33.14 33.60
C LYS A 9 17.45 -32.46 33.97
N GLN A 10 17.28 -32.09 35.24
CA GLN A 10 16.07 -31.44 35.76
C GLN A 10 15.86 -30.03 35.15
N VAL A 11 16.95 -29.28 35.02
CA VAL A 11 16.93 -27.89 34.53
C VAL A 11 16.52 -27.86 33.07
N ARG A 12 17.10 -28.73 32.22
CA ARG A 12 16.77 -28.79 30.80
C ARG A 12 15.29 -29.12 30.55
N TRP A 13 14.70 -30.03 31.33
CA TRP A 13 13.26 -30.36 31.23
C TRP A 13 12.36 -29.19 31.63
N ALA A 14 12.74 -28.43 32.67
CA ALA A 14 12.04 -27.21 33.07
C ALA A 14 12.11 -26.09 32.01
N TRP A 15 13.24 -25.97 31.30
CA TRP A 15 13.38 -25.05 30.17
C TRP A 15 12.48 -25.45 28.99
N TYR A 16 12.39 -26.74 28.62
CA TYR A 16 11.49 -27.21 27.56
C TYR A 16 10.00 -27.01 27.90
N VAL A 17 9.60 -27.31 29.14
CA VAL A 17 8.22 -27.10 29.61
C VAL A 17 7.89 -25.60 29.71
N GLY A 18 8.86 -24.78 30.12
CA GLY A 18 8.74 -23.32 30.14
C GLY A 18 8.59 -22.73 28.74
N MET A 19 9.44 -23.13 27.79
CA MET A 19 9.35 -22.68 26.39
C MET A 19 8.05 -23.14 25.72
N GLY A 20 7.57 -24.35 26.01
CA GLY A 20 6.30 -24.88 25.49
C GLY A 20 5.07 -24.11 26.00
N ARG A 21 5.08 -23.68 27.27
CA ARG A 21 4.04 -22.79 27.84
C ARG A 21 4.08 -21.40 27.23
N VAL A 22 5.26 -20.83 27.00
CA VAL A 22 5.41 -19.53 26.33
C VAL A 22 4.94 -19.60 24.87
N LEU A 23 5.29 -20.67 24.15
CA LEU A 23 4.87 -20.86 22.76
C LEU A 23 3.34 -21.05 22.63
N THR A 24 2.73 -21.81 23.53
CA THR A 24 1.26 -21.97 23.58
C THR A 24 0.54 -20.68 23.99
N LEU A 25 1.11 -19.87 24.87
CA LEU A 25 0.58 -18.55 25.21
C LEU A 25 0.68 -17.57 24.04
N ILE A 26 1.77 -17.59 23.26
CA ILE A 26 1.94 -16.77 22.06
C ILE A 26 0.98 -17.19 20.95
N LEU A 27 0.76 -18.50 20.75
CA LEU A 27 -0.24 -19.02 19.81
C LEU A 27 -1.67 -18.60 20.16
N LEU A 28 -2.03 -18.58 21.46
CA LEU A 28 -3.32 -18.05 21.91
C LEU A 28 -3.44 -16.53 21.70
N ALA A 29 -2.36 -15.77 21.91
CA ALA A 29 -2.36 -14.31 21.71
C ALA A 29 -2.48 -13.92 20.23
N ALA A 30 -1.92 -14.71 19.31
CA ALA A 30 -2.03 -14.50 17.87
C ALA A 30 -3.49 -14.59 17.37
N LEU A 31 -4.33 -15.42 18.02
CA LEU A 31 -5.75 -15.56 17.69
C LEU A 31 -6.62 -14.41 18.24
N ALA A 32 -6.09 -13.61 19.17
CA ALA A 32 -6.84 -12.58 19.90
C ALA A 32 -6.53 -11.14 19.45
N SER A 33 -5.72 -10.94 18.42
CA SER A 33 -5.42 -9.60 17.91
C SER A 33 -6.60 -9.03 17.10
N PRO A 34 -7.18 -7.88 17.47
CA PRO A 34 -8.24 -7.28 16.68
C PRO A 34 -7.63 -6.68 15.42
N VAL A 35 -7.98 -7.24 14.27
CA VAL A 35 -7.63 -6.69 12.95
C VAL A 35 -8.50 -5.47 12.67
N LEU A 36 -8.25 -4.36 13.37
CA LEU A 36 -9.05 -3.13 13.21
C LEU A 36 -8.96 -2.56 11.78
N GLY A 37 -7.82 -2.72 11.09
CA GLY A 37 -7.66 -2.30 9.70
C GLY A 37 -8.49 -3.10 8.69
N LEU A 38 -8.85 -4.36 8.98
CA LEU A 38 -9.58 -5.24 8.05
C LEU A 38 -11.10 -5.05 8.11
N ARG A 39 -11.61 -4.30 9.10
CA ARG A 39 -13.06 -4.01 9.18
C ARG A 39 -13.55 -3.10 8.06
N GLU A 40 -12.72 -2.18 7.59
CA GLU A 40 -13.13 -1.25 6.53
C GLU A 40 -13.13 -1.94 5.16
N CYS A 41 -12.13 -2.79 4.90
CA CYS A 41 -12.03 -3.56 3.66
C CYS A 41 -13.10 -4.65 3.51
N THR A 42 -13.72 -5.13 4.60
CA THR A 42 -14.80 -6.14 4.55
C THR A 42 -16.18 -5.56 4.26
N ARG A 43 -16.33 -4.22 4.19
CA ARG A 43 -17.62 -3.56 3.92
C ARG A 43 -18.04 -3.57 2.43
N GLY A 44 -17.29 -4.25 1.56
CA GLY A 44 -17.65 -4.50 0.15
C GLY A 44 -17.23 -3.38 -0.82
N SER A 45 -17.33 -3.63 -2.14
CA SER A 45 -16.69 -2.84 -3.24
C SER A 45 -16.98 -1.35 -3.24
N ALA A 46 -18.11 -0.93 -2.69
CA ALA A 46 -18.42 0.48 -2.50
C ALA A 46 -17.39 1.21 -1.60
N VAL A 47 -16.82 0.53 -0.61
CA VAL A 47 -15.90 1.13 0.38
C VAL A 47 -14.45 1.12 -0.12
N TRP A 48 -13.94 -0.04 -0.52
CA TRP A 48 -12.56 -0.14 -1.01
C TRP A 48 -12.38 0.51 -2.39
N CYS A 49 -13.44 0.80 -3.15
CA CYS A 49 -13.36 1.60 -4.39
C CYS A 49 -13.83 3.05 -4.24
N GLN A 50 -13.95 3.56 -3.01
CA GLN A 50 -14.33 4.96 -2.79
C GLN A 50 -13.26 5.93 -3.32
N ASN A 51 -11.98 5.61 -3.12
CA ASN A 51 -10.84 6.40 -3.55
C ASN A 51 -9.57 5.54 -3.63
N VAL A 52 -8.51 6.08 -4.23
CA VAL A 52 -7.24 5.36 -4.44
C VAL A 52 -6.56 4.97 -3.12
N LYS A 53 -6.67 5.78 -2.07
CA LYS A 53 -6.10 5.48 -0.74
C LYS A 53 -6.70 4.21 -0.16
N THR A 54 -8.02 4.17 -0.01
CA THR A 54 -8.71 2.99 0.53
C THR A 54 -8.54 1.77 -0.38
N ALA A 55 -8.49 1.96 -1.70
CA ALA A 55 -8.24 0.86 -2.63
C ALA A 55 -6.84 0.27 -2.45
N SER A 56 -5.82 1.11 -2.28
CA SER A 56 -4.44 0.68 -2.04
C SER A 56 -4.32 -0.04 -0.70
N ASP A 57 -4.86 0.57 0.37
CA ASP A 57 -4.81 0.01 1.73
C ASP A 57 -5.50 -1.36 1.81
N CYS A 58 -6.53 -1.59 0.98
CA CYS A 58 -7.28 -2.86 0.90
C CYS A 58 -6.80 -3.82 -0.20
N GLY A 59 -5.76 -3.50 -0.98
CA GLY A 59 -5.31 -4.35 -2.10
C GLY A 59 -6.34 -4.48 -3.24
N ALA A 60 -7.20 -3.47 -3.39
CA ALA A 60 -8.36 -3.41 -4.29
C ALA A 60 -8.08 -2.80 -5.66
N VAL A 61 -6.95 -2.12 -5.83
CA VAL A 61 -6.76 -1.10 -6.87
C VAL A 61 -7.11 -1.61 -8.26
N GLN A 62 -6.63 -2.81 -8.63
CA GLN A 62 -6.93 -3.43 -9.92
C GLN A 62 -8.43 -3.72 -10.11
N HIS A 63 -9.11 -4.23 -9.07
CA HIS A 63 -10.55 -4.46 -9.12
C HIS A 63 -11.31 -3.14 -9.35
N CYS A 64 -10.96 -2.10 -8.60
CA CYS A 64 -11.60 -0.80 -8.68
C CYS A 64 -11.40 -0.14 -10.04
N LEU A 65 -10.18 -0.22 -10.60
CA LEU A 65 -9.89 0.31 -11.93
C LEU A 65 -10.77 -0.33 -12.99
N GLN A 66 -10.76 -1.66 -13.07
CA GLN A 66 -11.38 -2.38 -14.17
C GLN A 66 -12.92 -2.38 -14.07
N ASN A 67 -13.47 -2.44 -12.85
CA ASN A 67 -14.90 -2.72 -12.65
C ASN A 67 -15.71 -1.51 -12.17
N VAL A 68 -15.05 -0.47 -11.64
CA VAL A 68 -15.71 0.68 -11.01
C VAL A 68 -15.31 2.01 -11.67
N TRP A 69 -14.03 2.37 -11.67
CA TRP A 69 -13.55 3.70 -12.11
C TRP A 69 -13.45 3.86 -13.63
N ASN A 70 -13.31 2.77 -14.39
CA ASN A 70 -13.32 2.84 -15.85
C ASN A 70 -14.74 3.08 -16.44
N LYS A 71 -15.77 3.20 -15.59
CA LYS A 71 -17.13 3.55 -16.04
C LYS A 71 -17.24 5.08 -16.13
N PRO A 72 -17.72 5.64 -17.25
CA PRO A 72 -17.83 7.08 -17.41
C PRO A 72 -18.85 7.65 -16.41
N ALA A 73 -18.36 8.36 -15.39
CA ALA A 73 -19.17 9.05 -14.39
C ALA A 73 -19.47 10.51 -14.77
N VAL A 74 -18.74 11.06 -15.73
CA VAL A 74 -18.90 12.44 -16.24
C VAL A 74 -19.77 12.45 -17.49
N LYS A 75 -20.68 13.44 -17.59
CA LYS A 75 -21.30 13.82 -18.86
C LYS A 75 -20.16 14.14 -19.82
N SER A 76 -20.01 13.34 -20.87
CA SER A 76 -18.80 13.22 -21.68
C SER A 76 -18.12 14.56 -21.95
N LEU A 77 -16.88 14.71 -21.48
CA LEU A 77 -15.97 15.72 -21.98
C LEU A 77 -15.87 15.55 -23.51
N PRO A 78 -15.92 16.64 -24.30
CA PRO A 78 -15.74 16.54 -25.75
C PRO A 78 -14.48 15.74 -26.08
N CYS A 79 -14.58 14.85 -27.07
CA CYS A 79 -13.53 13.89 -27.40
C CYS A 79 -12.20 14.60 -27.68
N ASP A 80 -12.24 15.74 -28.37
CA ASP A 80 -11.06 16.52 -28.73
C ASP A 80 -10.36 17.08 -27.49
N ILE A 81 -11.12 17.64 -26.54
CA ILE A 81 -10.56 18.14 -25.28
C ILE A 81 -9.95 17.01 -24.45
N CYS A 82 -10.61 15.84 -24.41
CA CYS A 82 -10.09 14.66 -23.73
C CYS A 82 -8.76 14.20 -24.36
N LYS A 83 -8.70 14.14 -25.69
CA LYS A 83 -7.50 13.78 -26.44
C LYS A 83 -6.37 14.76 -26.19
N ASP A 84 -6.63 16.06 -26.29
CA ASP A 84 -5.60 17.08 -26.06
C ASP A 84 -5.00 16.98 -24.65
N VAL A 85 -5.84 16.77 -23.63
CA VAL A 85 -5.38 16.61 -22.24
C VAL A 85 -4.54 15.35 -22.07
N ILE A 86 -4.99 14.21 -22.61
CA ILE A 86 -4.27 12.93 -22.47
C ILE A 86 -2.97 12.95 -23.29
N THR A 87 -2.95 13.56 -24.47
CA THR A 87 -1.74 13.73 -25.28
C THR A 87 -0.73 14.62 -24.57
N ALA A 88 -1.14 15.78 -24.07
CA ALA A 88 -0.24 16.67 -23.32
C ALA A 88 0.32 15.99 -22.07
N ALA A 89 -0.52 15.29 -21.30
CA ALA A 89 -0.08 14.54 -20.13
C ALA A 89 0.89 13.41 -20.51
N GLY A 90 0.62 12.69 -21.60
CA GLY A 90 1.49 11.62 -22.10
C GLY A 90 2.85 12.14 -22.56
N ASP A 91 2.89 13.26 -23.27
CA ASP A 91 4.15 13.85 -23.75
C ASP A 91 5.02 14.36 -22.60
N MET A 92 4.41 14.93 -21.55
CA MET A 92 5.12 15.27 -20.30
C MET A 92 5.69 14.04 -19.57
N LEU A 93 5.09 12.86 -19.77
CA LEU A 93 5.52 11.59 -19.15
C LEU A 93 6.50 10.79 -20.04
N LYS A 94 6.61 11.13 -21.34
CA LYS A 94 7.51 10.49 -22.31
C LYS A 94 8.92 11.06 -22.32
N ASP A 95 9.11 12.27 -21.80
CA ASP A 95 10.44 12.73 -21.43
C ASP A 95 11.05 11.62 -20.55
N ASN A 96 12.29 11.19 -20.82
CA ASN A 96 12.94 10.00 -20.24
C ASN A 96 13.15 10.07 -18.70
N ALA A 97 12.25 10.73 -17.98
CA ALA A 97 12.13 10.76 -16.55
C ALA A 97 11.98 9.33 -16.02
N THR A 98 12.95 8.94 -15.23
CA THR A 98 12.86 7.71 -14.45
C THR A 98 11.78 7.87 -13.37
N GLU A 99 11.16 6.76 -12.94
CA GLU A 99 10.22 6.76 -11.81
C GLU A 99 10.82 7.45 -10.57
N GLN A 100 12.13 7.30 -10.38
CA GLN A 100 12.91 7.94 -9.34
C GLN A 100 13.00 9.46 -9.50
N GLU A 101 13.18 9.97 -10.72
CA GLU A 101 13.19 11.41 -10.98
C GLU A 101 11.83 12.05 -10.72
N ILE A 102 10.75 11.36 -11.11
CA ILE A 102 9.38 11.80 -10.84
C ILE A 102 9.12 11.85 -9.33
N LEU A 103 9.56 10.83 -8.59
CA LEU A 103 9.45 10.79 -7.13
C LEU A 103 10.15 11.99 -6.49
N VAL A 104 11.43 12.21 -6.83
CA VAL A 104 12.22 13.33 -6.27
C VAL A 104 11.58 14.67 -6.59
N TYR A 105 11.03 14.84 -7.80
CA TYR A 105 10.35 16.08 -8.18
C TYR A 105 9.10 16.34 -7.32
N LEU A 106 8.27 15.32 -7.10
CA LEU A 106 7.06 15.43 -6.29
C LEU A 106 7.39 15.63 -4.80
N GLU A 107 8.40 14.95 -4.26
CA GLU A 107 8.88 15.19 -2.90
C GLU A 107 9.37 16.62 -2.68
N ARG A 108 10.14 17.18 -3.64
CA ARG A 108 10.57 18.59 -3.57
C ARG A 108 9.38 19.54 -3.62
N THR A 109 8.34 19.20 -4.38
CA THR A 109 7.12 20.00 -4.42
C THR A 109 6.42 19.98 -3.06
N CYS A 110 6.43 18.85 -2.35
CA CYS A 110 5.92 18.76 -0.98
C CYS A 110 6.70 19.65 0.02
N ASP A 111 7.99 19.92 -0.21
CA ASP A 111 8.79 20.82 0.64
C ASP A 111 8.37 22.29 0.55
N TRP A 112 7.64 22.68 -0.49
CA TRP A 112 7.17 24.05 -0.67
C TRP A 112 5.92 24.35 0.17
N LEU A 113 5.34 23.34 0.82
CA LEU A 113 4.18 23.51 1.67
C LEU A 113 4.56 24.25 2.97
N PRO A 114 3.83 25.33 3.33
CA PRO A 114 4.23 26.23 4.42
C PRO A 114 4.12 25.60 5.82
N LYS A 115 3.47 24.44 5.95
CA LYS A 115 3.31 23.75 7.23
C LYS A 115 4.03 22.39 7.21
N PRO A 116 4.85 22.08 8.22
CA PRO A 116 5.65 20.86 8.24
C PRO A 116 4.80 19.58 8.26
N ASN A 117 3.65 19.61 8.92
CA ASN A 117 2.71 18.48 8.93
C ASN A 117 2.07 18.22 7.55
N MET A 118 1.85 19.26 6.75
CA MET A 118 1.34 19.12 5.38
C MET A 118 2.42 18.59 4.45
N SER A 119 3.66 19.08 4.60
CA SER A 119 4.80 18.56 3.84
C SER A 119 5.03 17.07 4.11
N ALA A 120 5.03 16.66 5.39
CA ALA A 120 5.19 15.25 5.77
C ALA A 120 4.06 14.38 5.21
N SER A 121 2.81 14.81 5.34
CA SER A 121 1.66 14.07 4.80
C SER A 121 1.68 13.99 3.27
N CYS A 122 2.15 15.05 2.59
CA CYS A 122 2.33 15.05 1.14
C CYS A 122 3.38 14.01 0.71
N LYS A 123 4.53 13.95 1.38
CA LYS A 123 5.58 12.96 1.07
C LYS A 123 5.09 11.53 1.29
N GLU A 124 4.38 11.28 2.39
CA GLU A 124 3.77 9.98 2.66
C GLU A 124 2.79 9.55 1.54
N ILE A 125 2.00 10.49 1.02
CA ILE A 125 1.10 10.26 -0.12
C ILE A 125 1.89 9.96 -1.39
N VAL A 126 2.95 10.73 -1.68
CA VAL A 126 3.81 10.50 -2.84
C VAL A 126 4.43 9.11 -2.76
N ASP A 127 5.07 8.75 -1.65
CA ASP A 127 5.73 7.45 -1.47
C ASP A 127 4.77 6.27 -1.58
N SER A 128 3.54 6.43 -1.06
CA SER A 128 2.56 5.36 -1.02
C SER A 128 1.84 5.14 -2.35
N TYR A 129 1.53 6.22 -3.08
CA TYR A 129 0.63 6.15 -4.23
C TYR A 129 1.33 6.36 -5.56
N LEU A 130 2.43 7.09 -5.62
CA LEU A 130 3.17 7.28 -6.86
C LEU A 130 3.54 5.95 -7.56
N PRO A 131 4.10 4.92 -6.89
CA PRO A 131 4.43 3.66 -7.58
C PRO A 131 3.20 2.97 -8.14
N VAL A 132 2.08 2.99 -7.41
CA VAL A 132 0.79 2.44 -7.87
C VAL A 132 0.29 3.21 -9.09
N ILE A 133 0.35 4.54 -9.06
CA ILE A 133 -0.06 5.40 -10.18
C ILE A 133 0.83 5.17 -11.40
N LEU A 134 2.16 5.09 -11.23
CA LEU A 134 3.08 4.87 -12.34
C LEU A 134 2.91 3.49 -12.97
N ASP A 135 2.64 2.45 -12.18
CA ASP A 135 2.29 1.12 -12.69
C ASP A 135 1.00 1.16 -13.53
N MET A 136 -0.02 1.88 -13.05
CA MET A 136 -1.27 2.08 -13.78
C MET A 136 -1.05 2.78 -15.13
N ILE A 137 -0.26 3.85 -15.14
CA ILE A 137 0.01 4.60 -16.37
C ILE A 137 0.85 3.74 -17.32
N LYS A 138 1.96 3.13 -16.87
CA LYS A 138 2.80 2.22 -17.69
C LYS A 138 1.98 1.10 -18.34
N GLY A 139 1.02 0.52 -17.63
CA GLY A 139 0.11 -0.49 -18.17
C GLY A 139 -0.85 0.02 -19.25
N GLN A 140 -1.12 1.33 -19.30
CA GLN A 140 -1.98 1.96 -20.31
C GLN A 140 -1.22 2.47 -21.55
N MET A 141 0.08 2.80 -21.41
CA MET A 141 0.88 3.38 -22.50
C MET A 141 1.38 2.33 -23.53
N VAL A 142 1.11 1.04 -23.31
CA VAL A 142 1.44 -0.04 -24.25
C VAL A 142 0.43 -0.12 -25.42
N ARG A 143 -0.65 0.68 -25.41
CA ARG A 143 -1.63 0.74 -26.51
C ARG A 143 -1.58 2.07 -27.25
N ASP A 144 -0.45 2.39 -27.85
CA ASP A 144 -0.40 3.25 -29.04
C ASP A 144 0.51 2.54 -30.05
N GLY A 145 -0.09 1.63 -30.82
CA GLY A 145 0.60 0.73 -31.73
C GLY A 145 -0.35 -0.21 -32.46
N GLU A 146 -1.43 0.33 -33.03
CA GLU A 146 -2.03 -0.13 -34.30
C GLU A 146 -2.67 1.08 -35.00
#